data_AF-A0A3P8JEM2-F1
#
_entry.id   AF-A0A3P8JEM2-F1
#
_cell.length_a   1.000
_cell.length_b   1.000
_cell.length_c   1.000
_cell.angle_alpha   90.00
_cell.angle_beta   90.00
_cell.angle_gamma   90.00
#
_symmetry.space_group_name_H-M   'P 1'
#
loop_
_entity.id
_entity.type
_entity.pdbx_description
1 polymer ?
#
loop_
_entity_poly.entity_id
_entity_poly.type
_entity_poly.pdbx_seq_one_letter_code
_entity_poly.pdbx_strand_id
1 'polypeptide(L)'
;MSGETLRVNADGSLATTGHPQALGSALTHKWITTDFAEALLEFITPVDGDIQHMLTFMRDVHRYTARHLGDERMWPLSMPCYIAPGQDIELAQYGTSNIGRLKTLYREGLKNRYGALMQTISGVHYNFSLPMAFWQAKCGVEDEESGKEAISAGYFRSIRNYYRFGWVIPYLFGASPAIWLLFPAGETDHPAV
;
A
#
# COMPACT_ATOMS: atom_id res chain seq x y z
N MET A 1 9.73 -2.12 3.42
CA MET A 1 8.34 -2.03 3.92
C MET A 1 7.63 -0.92 3.15
N SER A 2 6.35 -1.09 2.80
CA SER A 2 5.50 0.04 2.44
C SER A 2 4.25 0.10 3.31
N GLY A 3 3.72 1.30 3.51
CA GLY A 3 2.53 1.53 4.32
C GLY A 3 1.72 2.69 3.74
N GLU A 4 0.41 2.51 3.72
CA GLU A 4 -0.53 3.45 3.14
C GLU A 4 -1.32 4.17 4.24
N THR A 5 -1.69 5.43 3.99
CA THR A 5 -2.57 6.18 4.89
C THR A 5 -3.30 7.29 4.15
N LEU A 6 -4.59 7.49 4.46
CA LEU A 6 -5.37 8.59 3.93
C LEU A 6 -5.00 9.89 4.65
N ARG A 7 -4.89 10.98 3.89
CA ARG A 7 -4.94 12.35 4.42
C ARG A 7 -6.38 12.68 4.77
N VAL A 8 -6.59 13.17 5.98
CA VAL A 8 -7.92 13.50 6.50
C VAL A 8 -7.89 14.85 7.22
N ASN A 9 -9.03 15.52 7.25
CA ASN A 9 -9.25 16.73 8.02
C ASN A 9 -9.36 16.43 9.52
N ALA A 10 -9.44 17.48 10.33
CA ALA A 10 -9.54 17.35 11.78
C ALA A 10 -10.81 16.63 12.26
N ASP A 11 -11.88 16.69 11.48
CA ASP A 11 -13.16 16.00 11.72
C ASP A 11 -13.18 14.55 11.23
N GLY A 12 -12.09 14.07 10.62
CA GLY A 12 -11.98 12.72 10.07
C GLY A 12 -12.59 12.53 8.67
N SER A 13 -13.00 13.61 8.01
CA SER A 13 -13.38 13.57 6.59
C SER A 13 -12.15 13.49 5.68
N LEU A 14 -12.30 12.88 4.50
CA LEU A 14 -11.22 12.77 3.52
C LEU A 14 -10.74 14.17 3.07
N ALA A 15 -9.43 14.40 3.06
CA ALA A 15 -8.85 15.63 2.54
C ALA A 15 -9.06 15.74 1.02
N THR A 16 -9.35 16.95 0.54
CA THR A 16 -9.60 17.25 -0.88
C THR A 16 -8.53 18.16 -1.49
N THR A 17 -7.47 18.46 -0.74
CA THR A 17 -6.30 19.16 -1.28
C THR A 17 -5.47 18.18 -2.12
N GLY A 18 -4.69 18.69 -3.08
CA GLY A 18 -3.75 17.88 -3.86
C GLY A 18 -2.58 17.35 -3.02
N HIS A 19 -1.74 16.51 -3.63
CA HIS A 19 -0.52 16.01 -2.99
C HIS A 19 0.36 17.18 -2.49
N PRO A 20 0.77 17.21 -1.21
CA PRO A 20 1.47 18.37 -0.67
C PRO A 20 2.77 18.68 -1.43
N GLN A 21 2.92 19.92 -1.88
CA GLN A 21 4.05 20.34 -2.73
C GLN A 21 5.43 20.05 -2.12
N ALA A 22 5.54 20.12 -0.78
CA ALA A 22 6.78 19.83 -0.06
C ALA A 22 7.23 18.37 -0.12
N LEU A 23 6.35 17.45 -0.57
CA LEU A 23 6.67 16.04 -0.81
C LEU A 23 7.17 15.81 -2.25
N GLY A 24 7.10 16.83 -3.10
CA GLY A 24 7.57 16.80 -4.47
C GLY A 24 6.63 16.03 -5.41
N SER A 25 7.21 15.31 -6.36
CA SER A 25 6.46 14.58 -7.39
C SER A 25 6.18 13.15 -6.94
N ALA A 26 4.92 12.82 -6.66
CA ALA A 26 4.51 11.45 -6.35
C ALA A 26 4.92 10.45 -7.46
N LEU A 27 5.04 10.89 -8.72
CA LEU A 27 5.44 10.02 -9.82
C LEU A 27 6.88 9.50 -9.70
N THR A 28 7.79 10.30 -9.14
CA THR A 28 9.24 10.03 -9.19
C THR A 28 9.93 10.05 -7.84
N HIS A 29 9.24 10.45 -6.78
CA HIS A 29 9.81 10.52 -5.44
C HIS A 29 10.06 9.10 -4.88
N LYS A 30 11.23 8.89 -4.28
CA LYS A 30 11.75 7.54 -3.96
C LYS A 30 11.06 6.88 -2.77
N TRP A 31 10.49 7.66 -1.86
CA TRP A 31 10.07 7.18 -0.53
C TRP A 31 8.64 7.56 -0.14
N ILE A 32 8.03 8.46 -0.89
CA ILE A 32 6.72 9.05 -0.61
C ILE A 32 6.03 9.19 -1.96
N THR A 33 4.88 8.57 -2.11
CA THR A 33 4.08 8.61 -3.33
C THR A 33 2.60 8.56 -2.95
N THR A 34 1.74 8.35 -3.93
CA THR A 34 0.30 8.13 -3.75
C THR A 34 -0.06 6.76 -4.33
N ASP A 35 -0.97 6.05 -3.65
CA ASP A 35 -1.60 4.85 -4.22
C ASP A 35 -2.80 5.30 -5.07
N PHE A 36 -4.02 4.80 -4.85
CA PHE A 36 -5.16 4.98 -5.72
C PHE A 36 -5.67 6.42 -5.78
N ALA A 37 -5.84 7.05 -4.63
CA ALA A 37 -6.39 8.41 -4.50
C ALA A 37 -5.28 9.44 -4.28
N GLU A 38 -5.54 10.70 -4.65
CA GLU A 38 -4.62 11.82 -4.41
C GLU A 38 -4.39 12.08 -2.91
N ALA A 39 -5.38 11.72 -2.09
CA ALA A 39 -5.31 11.76 -0.64
C ALA A 39 -4.71 10.49 0.00
N LEU A 40 -4.49 9.40 -0.76
CA LEU A 40 -3.95 8.14 -0.24
C LEU A 40 -2.42 8.13 -0.38
N LEU A 41 -1.73 8.54 0.67
CA LEU A 41 -0.27 8.51 0.72
C LEU A 41 0.24 7.08 0.83
N GLU A 42 1.36 6.80 0.17
CA GLU A 42 2.13 5.57 0.37
C GLU A 42 3.58 5.94 0.72
N PHE A 43 4.09 5.35 1.80
CA PHE A 43 5.49 5.49 2.23
C PHE A 43 6.26 4.21 1.93
N ILE A 44 7.43 4.33 1.32
CA ILE A 44 8.24 3.21 0.85
C ILE A 44 9.66 3.34 1.41
N THR A 45 10.09 2.35 2.17
CA THR A 45 11.49 2.30 2.63
C THR A 45 12.40 1.78 1.52
N PRO A 46 13.69 2.18 1.49
CA PRO A 46 14.68 1.43 0.74
C PRO A 46 14.76 -0.02 1.23
N VAL A 47 15.39 -0.88 0.42
CA VAL A 47 15.77 -2.24 0.85
C VAL A 47 16.81 -2.11 1.97
N ASP A 48 16.62 -2.89 3.04
CA ASP A 48 17.42 -2.79 4.25
C ASP A 48 17.58 -4.16 4.93
N GLY A 49 18.73 -4.39 5.55
CA GLY A 49 19.02 -5.58 6.35
C GLY A 49 18.82 -5.36 7.86
N ASP A 50 18.64 -4.11 8.31
CA ASP A 50 18.43 -3.76 9.72
C ASP A 50 16.98 -3.31 9.96
N ILE A 51 16.27 -4.06 10.80
CA ILE A 51 14.87 -3.80 11.15
C ILE A 51 14.71 -2.44 11.85
N GLN A 52 15.61 -2.09 12.78
CA GLN A 52 15.51 -0.84 13.54
C GLN A 52 15.82 0.37 12.67
N HIS A 53 16.79 0.25 11.77
CA HIS A 53 17.06 1.29 10.79
C HIS A 53 15.88 1.49 9.84
N MET A 54 15.32 0.40 9.28
CA MET A 54 14.12 0.47 8.43
C MET A 54 12.93 1.13 9.13
N LEU A 55 12.64 0.76 10.38
CA LEU A 55 11.54 1.37 11.16
C LEU A 55 11.81 2.84 11.49
N THR A 56 13.07 3.19 11.79
CA THR A 56 13.46 4.58 12.03
C THR A 56 13.29 5.43 10.77
N PHE A 57 13.73 4.92 9.62
CA PHE A 57 13.53 5.56 8.32
C PHE A 57 12.04 5.79 8.03
N MET A 58 11.22 4.75 8.21
CA MET A 58 9.77 4.85 8.03
C MET A 58 9.18 5.95 8.92
N ARG A 59 9.60 6.00 10.19
CA ARG A 59 9.16 7.03 11.14
C ARG A 59 9.61 8.44 10.72
N ASP A 60 10.80 8.59 10.15
CA ASP A 60 11.29 9.89 9.69
C ASP A 60 10.54 10.40 8.46
N VAL A 61 10.16 9.50 7.55
CA VAL A 61 9.23 9.81 6.45
C VAL A 61 7.88 10.30 7.01
N HIS A 62 7.31 9.59 7.98
CA HIS A 62 6.07 10.04 8.63
C HIS A 62 6.21 11.40 9.30
N ARG A 63 7.30 11.63 10.05
CA ARG A 63 7.58 12.91 10.74
C ARG A 63 7.77 14.06 9.77
N TYR A 64 8.41 13.82 8.63
CA TYR A 64 8.56 14.83 7.59
C TYR A 64 7.20 15.16 6.99
N THR A 65 6.44 14.16 6.56
CA THR A 65 5.12 14.35 5.96
C THR A 65 4.16 15.06 6.91
N ALA A 66 4.03 14.61 8.16
CA ALA A 66 3.11 15.20 9.14
C ALA A 66 3.35 16.70 9.37
N ARG A 67 4.60 17.17 9.28
CA ARG A 67 4.95 18.59 9.42
C ARG A 67 4.61 19.45 8.18
N HIS A 68 4.28 18.81 7.06
CA HIS A 68 3.97 19.45 5.78
C HIS A 68 2.54 19.19 5.29
N LEU A 69 1.67 18.65 6.17
CA LEU A 69 0.24 18.43 5.89
C LEU A 69 -0.65 19.63 6.25
N GLY A 70 -0.10 20.69 6.85
CA GLY A 70 -0.91 21.79 7.39
C GLY A 70 -1.79 21.30 8.54
N ASP A 71 -3.11 21.52 8.43
CA ASP A 71 -4.10 21.10 9.44
C ASP A 71 -4.62 19.65 9.20
N GLU A 72 -4.23 19.02 8.09
CA GLU A 72 -4.54 17.63 7.79
C GLU A 72 -3.72 16.66 8.66
N ARG A 73 -4.19 15.42 8.75
CA ARG A 73 -3.55 14.34 9.49
C ARG A 73 -3.64 13.03 8.71
N MET A 74 -2.92 12.03 9.20
CA MET A 74 -2.93 10.68 8.64
C MET A 74 -3.99 9.82 9.33
N TRP A 75 -4.78 9.09 8.55
CA TRP A 75 -5.76 8.15 9.05
C TRP A 75 -5.06 6.88 9.59
N PRO A 76 -5.31 6.48 10.85
CA PRO A 76 -4.50 5.45 11.50
C PRO A 76 -5.03 4.02 11.32
N LEU A 77 -6.10 3.80 10.54
CA LEU A 77 -6.77 2.50 10.41
C LEU A 77 -6.80 2.04 8.95
N SER A 78 -6.83 0.72 8.73
CA SER A 78 -6.95 0.14 7.38
C SER A 78 -8.27 0.48 6.69
N MET A 79 -9.38 0.32 7.41
CA MET A 79 -10.69 0.69 6.88
C MET A 79 -10.78 2.22 6.77
N PRO A 80 -11.32 2.76 5.67
CA PRO A 80 -11.23 4.18 5.39
C PRO A 80 -11.93 5.05 6.44
N CYS A 81 -11.52 6.31 6.45
CA CYS A 81 -12.17 7.36 7.20
C CYS A 81 -13.63 7.57 6.73
N TYR A 82 -14.34 8.52 7.33
CA TYR A 82 -15.66 8.86 6.83
C TYR A 82 -15.53 9.44 5.41
N ILE A 83 -16.20 8.79 4.46
CA ILE A 83 -16.35 9.25 3.07
C ILE A 83 -17.85 9.33 2.82
N ALA A 84 -18.35 10.54 2.55
CA ALA A 84 -19.78 10.75 2.40
C ALA A 84 -20.31 10.03 1.15
N PRO A 85 -21.57 9.55 1.14
CA PRO A 85 -22.17 8.98 -0.04
C PRO A 85 -22.13 9.98 -1.21
N GLY A 86 -21.59 9.56 -2.35
CA GLY A 86 -21.44 10.42 -3.53
C GLY A 86 -20.29 11.44 -3.44
N GLN A 87 -19.48 11.43 -2.38
CA GLN A 87 -18.23 12.19 -2.36
C GLN A 87 -17.29 11.66 -3.44
N ASP A 88 -16.87 12.54 -4.35
CA ASP A 88 -15.89 12.18 -5.36
C ASP A 88 -14.51 12.03 -4.71
N ILE A 89 -13.91 10.86 -4.90
CA ILE A 89 -12.54 10.57 -4.47
C ILE A 89 -11.65 10.92 -5.65
N GLU A 90 -10.84 11.97 -5.50
CA GLU A 90 -9.89 12.37 -6.51
C GLU A 90 -8.84 11.27 -6.70
N LEU A 91 -8.67 10.82 -7.95
CA LEU A 91 -7.65 9.85 -8.31
C LEU A 91 -6.27 10.47 -8.20
N ALA A 92 -5.25 9.67 -7.90
CA ALA A 92 -3.89 10.16 -7.85
C ALA A 92 -3.45 10.82 -9.17
N GLN A 93 -2.90 12.02 -9.08
CA GLN A 93 -2.47 12.85 -10.18
C GLN A 93 -0.95 12.78 -10.37
N TYR A 94 -0.51 12.38 -11.56
CA TYR A 94 0.92 12.23 -11.88
C TYR A 94 1.40 13.16 -13.02
N GLY A 95 0.69 14.28 -13.21
CA GLY A 95 1.00 15.28 -14.24
C GLY A 95 0.67 14.82 -15.67
N THR A 96 1.28 15.48 -16.66
CA THR A 96 0.89 15.37 -18.08
C THR A 96 1.76 14.43 -18.92
N SER A 97 2.81 13.84 -18.33
CA SER A 97 3.64 12.84 -19.03
C SER A 97 2.83 11.60 -19.40
N ASN A 98 3.22 10.88 -20.46
CA ASN A 98 2.51 9.67 -20.88
C ASN A 98 2.45 8.62 -19.77
N ILE A 99 3.53 8.42 -19.02
CA ILE A 99 3.58 7.46 -17.89
C ILE A 99 2.67 7.94 -16.75
N GLY A 100 2.68 9.24 -16.44
CA GLY A 100 1.81 9.81 -15.42
C GLY A 100 0.33 9.65 -15.76
N ARG A 101 -0.06 10.04 -16.98
CA ARG A 101 -1.43 9.88 -17.49
C ARG A 101 -1.87 8.42 -17.52
N LEU A 102 -0.97 7.50 -17.89
CA LEU A 102 -1.27 6.06 -17.87
C LEU A 102 -1.54 5.56 -16.45
N LYS A 103 -0.78 6.01 -15.44
CA LYS A 103 -1.00 5.64 -14.03
C LYS A 103 -2.32 6.16 -13.48
N THR A 104 -2.73 7.38 -13.85
CA THR A 104 -4.04 7.93 -13.48
C THR A 104 -5.16 7.22 -14.24
N LEU A 105 -5.00 6.92 -15.54
CA LEU A 105 -5.97 6.17 -16.32
C LEU A 105 -6.18 4.75 -15.80
N TYR A 106 -5.12 4.10 -15.32
CA TYR A 106 -5.22 2.80 -14.65
C TYR A 106 -6.15 2.87 -13.43
N ARG A 107 -6.03 3.92 -12.60
CA ARG A 107 -6.89 4.14 -11.42
C ARG A 107 -8.32 4.47 -11.82
N GLU A 108 -8.53 5.19 -12.91
CA GLU A 108 -9.85 5.38 -13.50
C GLU A 108 -10.47 4.04 -13.89
N GLY A 109 -9.69 3.12 -14.46
CA GLY A 109 -10.12 1.75 -14.72
C GLY A 109 -10.53 0.99 -13.46
N LEU A 110 -9.78 1.12 -12.37
CA LEU A 110 -10.11 0.50 -11.07
C LEU A 110 -11.38 1.09 -10.46
N LYS A 111 -11.53 2.42 -10.48
CA LYS A 111 -12.73 3.14 -10.04
C LYS A 111 -13.97 2.61 -10.75
N ASN A 112 -13.90 2.45 -12.06
CA ASN A 112 -15.03 2.00 -12.88
C ASN A 112 -15.37 0.51 -12.70
N ARG A 113 -14.39 -0.33 -12.33
CA ARG A 113 -14.61 -1.78 -12.14
C ARG A 113 -15.04 -2.16 -10.74
N TYR A 114 -14.50 -1.48 -9.73
CA TYR A 114 -14.59 -1.90 -8.33
C TYR A 114 -15.13 -0.82 -7.39
N GLY A 115 -15.36 0.40 -7.90
CA GLY A 115 -15.72 1.55 -7.09
C GLY A 115 -14.50 2.17 -6.38
N ALA A 116 -14.51 3.49 -6.25
CA ALA A 116 -13.41 4.22 -5.61
C ALA A 116 -13.30 3.93 -4.11
N LEU A 117 -14.42 3.68 -3.42
CA LEU A 117 -14.43 3.45 -1.98
C LEU A 117 -13.61 2.21 -1.57
N MET A 118 -13.71 1.11 -2.32
CA MET A 118 -12.93 -0.10 -2.05
C MET A 118 -11.42 0.16 -2.12
N GLN A 119 -11.00 1.04 -3.02
CA GLN A 119 -9.61 1.38 -3.26
C GLN A 119 -9.03 2.38 -2.23
N THR A 120 -9.84 2.81 -1.26
CA THR A 120 -9.37 3.64 -0.13
C THR A 120 -9.06 2.84 1.14
N ILE A 121 -9.26 1.51 1.11
CA ILE A 121 -8.71 0.62 2.13
C ILE A 121 -7.19 0.70 2.04
N SER A 122 -6.54 0.92 3.19
CA SER A 122 -5.08 1.02 3.29
C SER A 122 -4.47 -0.20 3.97
N GLY A 123 -3.26 -0.54 3.56
CA GLY A 123 -2.51 -1.68 4.06
C GLY A 123 -1.05 -1.38 4.37
N VAL A 124 -0.36 -2.45 4.79
CA VAL A 124 1.10 -2.48 4.95
C VAL A 124 1.62 -3.67 4.16
N HIS A 125 2.63 -3.42 3.31
CA HIS A 125 3.33 -4.46 2.57
C HIS A 125 4.70 -4.75 3.18
N TYR A 126 4.90 -6.01 3.56
CA TYR A 126 6.18 -6.51 4.04
C TYR A 126 6.94 -7.21 2.90
N ASN A 127 7.98 -6.53 2.41
CA ASN A 127 8.87 -7.05 1.38
C ASN A 127 10.07 -7.75 2.04
N PHE A 128 10.37 -8.98 1.62
CA PHE A 128 11.40 -9.81 2.22
C PHE A 128 12.14 -10.66 1.19
N SER A 129 13.43 -10.84 1.39
CA SER A 129 14.27 -11.75 0.63
C SER A 129 15.24 -12.51 1.54
N LEU A 130 15.55 -13.75 1.18
CA LEU A 130 16.60 -14.54 1.82
C LEU A 130 17.97 -14.17 1.23
N PRO A 131 19.05 -14.14 2.03
CA PRO A 131 20.38 -13.84 1.55
C PRO A 131 20.89 -14.94 0.61
N MET A 132 21.82 -14.61 -0.29
CA MET A 132 22.40 -15.58 -1.22
C MET A 132 23.05 -16.78 -0.52
N ALA A 133 23.65 -16.55 0.66
CA ALA A 133 24.21 -17.59 1.50
C ALA A 133 23.22 -18.72 1.85
N PHE A 134 21.92 -18.42 1.98
CA PHE A 134 20.89 -19.44 2.21
C PHE A 134 20.76 -20.37 1.00
N TRP A 135 20.72 -19.80 -0.20
CA TRP A 135 20.56 -20.54 -1.45
C TRP A 135 21.84 -21.31 -1.79
N GLN A 136 23.01 -20.72 -1.58
CA GLN A 136 24.31 -21.38 -1.71
C GLN A 136 24.38 -22.62 -0.82
N ALA A 137 24.03 -22.50 0.47
CA ALA A 137 24.07 -23.63 1.40
C ALA A 137 23.05 -24.74 1.09
N LYS A 138 21.86 -24.37 0.62
CA LYS A 138 20.75 -25.31 0.42
C LYS A 138 20.75 -25.96 -0.96
N CYS A 139 21.11 -25.20 -1.99
CA CYS A 139 20.94 -25.58 -3.38
C CYS A 139 22.27 -25.64 -4.15
N GLY A 140 23.40 -25.23 -3.53
CA GLY A 140 24.71 -25.24 -4.19
C GLY A 140 24.84 -24.26 -5.36
N VAL A 141 23.99 -23.23 -5.40
CA VAL A 141 24.03 -22.20 -6.46
C VAL A 141 25.23 -21.28 -6.26
N GLU A 142 25.84 -20.79 -7.34
CA GLU A 142 26.99 -19.89 -7.25
C GLU A 142 26.55 -18.43 -7.06
N ASP A 143 25.59 -17.99 -7.87
CA ASP A 143 25.05 -16.63 -7.91
C ASP A 143 23.54 -16.58 -8.22
N GLU A 144 22.98 -15.36 -8.29
CA GLU A 144 21.55 -15.13 -8.57
C GLU A 144 21.11 -15.62 -9.95
N GLU A 145 21.96 -15.45 -10.96
CA GLU A 145 21.59 -15.74 -12.35
C GLU A 145 21.63 -17.25 -12.60
N SER A 146 22.71 -17.92 -12.22
CA SER A 146 22.84 -19.39 -12.28
C SER A 146 21.84 -20.09 -11.37
N GLY A 147 21.54 -19.51 -10.21
CA GLY A 147 20.61 -20.05 -9.21
C GLY A 147 19.15 -19.69 -9.41
N LYS A 148 18.82 -18.91 -10.45
CA LYS A 148 17.50 -18.29 -10.64
C LYS A 148 16.33 -19.27 -10.54
N GLU A 149 16.45 -20.44 -11.15
CA GLU A 149 15.39 -21.46 -11.12
C GLU A 149 15.18 -22.02 -9.70
N ALA A 150 16.27 -22.33 -9.00
CA ALA A 150 16.22 -22.85 -7.63
C ALA A 150 15.67 -21.82 -6.64
N ILE A 151 16.10 -20.56 -6.77
CA ILE A 151 15.60 -19.42 -5.97
C ILE A 151 14.11 -19.21 -6.23
N SER A 152 13.69 -19.19 -7.50
CA SER A 152 12.28 -19.04 -7.88
C SER A 152 11.42 -20.18 -7.34
N ALA A 153 11.87 -21.44 -7.50
CA ALA A 153 11.19 -22.61 -6.94
C ALA A 153 11.08 -22.53 -5.40
N GLY A 154 12.11 -22.00 -4.74
CA GLY A 154 12.14 -21.73 -3.32
C GLY A 154 11.10 -20.70 -2.87
N TYR A 155 11.02 -19.54 -3.52
CA TYR A 155 10.00 -18.54 -3.22
C TYR A 155 8.59 -19.02 -3.55
N PHE A 156 8.37 -19.75 -4.65
CA PHE A 156 7.08 -20.39 -4.92
C PHE A 156 6.69 -21.41 -3.84
N ARG A 157 7.65 -22.11 -3.24
CA ARG A 157 7.40 -22.97 -2.07
C ARG A 157 6.96 -22.14 -0.86
N SER A 158 7.61 -21.00 -0.60
CA SER A 158 7.19 -20.07 0.46
C SER A 158 5.78 -19.54 0.22
N ILE A 159 5.43 -19.15 -1.01
CA ILE A 159 4.08 -18.72 -1.39
C ILE A 159 3.06 -19.82 -1.09
N ARG A 160 3.29 -21.07 -1.52
CA ARG A 160 2.38 -22.18 -1.22
C ARG A 160 2.16 -22.39 0.29
N ASN A 161 3.22 -22.24 1.10
CA ASN A 161 3.10 -22.32 2.55
C ASN A 161 2.38 -21.12 3.16
N TYR A 162 2.59 -19.93 2.60
CA TYR A 162 1.85 -18.72 2.98
C TYR A 162 0.36 -18.89 2.72
N TYR A 163 -0.06 -19.45 1.59
CA TYR A 163 -1.47 -19.76 1.35
C TYR A 163 -2.06 -20.78 2.34
N ARG A 164 -1.26 -21.76 2.80
CA ARG A 164 -1.70 -22.81 3.74
C ARG A 164 -1.82 -22.32 5.18
N PHE A 165 -0.90 -21.46 5.61
CA PHE A 165 -0.72 -21.13 7.03
C PHE A 165 -0.72 -19.62 7.32
N GLY A 166 -0.78 -18.78 6.29
CA GLY A 166 -0.72 -17.32 6.40
C GLY A 166 -1.94 -16.69 7.06
N TRP A 167 -3.02 -17.45 7.28
CA TRP A 167 -4.17 -17.02 8.09
C TRP A 167 -3.79 -16.64 9.53
N VAL A 168 -2.63 -17.09 10.02
CA VAL A 168 -2.10 -16.69 11.33
C VAL A 168 -1.82 -15.17 11.39
N ILE A 169 -1.54 -14.55 10.24
CA ILE A 169 -1.26 -13.11 10.15
C ILE A 169 -2.50 -12.28 10.47
N PRO A 170 -3.65 -12.41 9.77
CA PRO A 170 -4.86 -11.69 10.16
C PRO A 170 -5.38 -12.11 11.55
N TYR A 171 -5.09 -13.33 12.02
CA TYR A 171 -5.44 -13.72 13.39
C TYR A 171 -4.68 -12.92 14.46
N LEU A 172 -3.37 -12.72 14.30
CA LEU A 172 -2.54 -12.02 15.28
C LEU A 172 -2.54 -10.49 15.10
N PHE A 173 -2.61 -10.02 13.86
CA PHE A 173 -2.38 -8.62 13.50
C PHE A 173 -3.57 -7.97 12.76
N GLY A 174 -4.67 -8.70 12.56
CA GLY A 174 -5.88 -8.14 11.98
C GLY A 174 -6.44 -7.02 12.86
N ALA A 175 -6.54 -5.82 12.28
CA ALA A 175 -6.95 -4.61 12.99
C ALA A 175 -8.16 -3.91 12.35
N SER A 176 -8.95 -4.63 11.55
CA SER A 176 -10.12 -4.12 10.83
C SER A 176 -11.43 -4.87 11.14
N PRO A 177 -11.82 -5.06 12.43
CA PRO A 177 -13.01 -5.81 12.79
C PRO A 177 -14.33 -5.05 12.55
N ALA A 178 -14.26 -3.76 12.23
CA ALA A 178 -15.42 -2.88 12.06
C ALA A 178 -15.34 -2.10 10.74
N ILE A 179 -16.50 -1.81 10.18
CA ILE A 179 -16.66 -1.10 8.90
C ILE A 179 -17.83 -0.12 9.00
N TRP A 180 -17.76 0.99 8.27
CA TRP A 180 -18.90 1.90 8.12
C TRP A 180 -20.03 1.21 7.36
N LEU A 181 -21.29 1.42 7.79
CA LEU A 181 -22.49 0.88 7.15
C LEU A 181 -22.62 1.24 5.65
N LEU A 182 -21.99 2.35 5.25
CA LEU A 182 -21.99 2.87 3.88
C LEU A 182 -20.93 2.21 2.99
N PHE A 183 -20.02 1.41 3.55
CA PHE A 183 -19.13 0.61 2.74
C PHE A 183 -19.94 -0.54 2.15
N PRO A 184 -19.90 -0.76 0.82
CA PRO A 184 -20.72 -1.79 0.20
C PRO A 184 -20.40 -3.14 0.86
N ALA A 185 -21.36 -3.65 1.64
CA ALA A 185 -21.47 -5.06 1.87
C ALA A 185 -21.64 -5.67 0.47
N GLY A 186 -20.76 -6.59 0.08
CA GLY A 186 -20.92 -7.29 -1.18
C GLY A 186 -22.37 -7.77 -1.28
N GLU A 187 -23.02 -7.48 -2.40
CA GLU A 187 -24.31 -8.10 -2.71
C GLU A 187 -24.12 -9.61 -2.53
N THR A 188 -24.79 -10.18 -1.53
CA THR A 188 -24.89 -11.62 -1.35
C THR A 188 -25.84 -12.14 -2.42
N ASP A 189 -25.38 -12.15 -3.67
CA ASP A 189 -26.09 -12.75 -4.79
C ASP A 189 -25.13 -13.66 -5.57
N HIS A 190 -24.56 -14.62 -4.82
CA HIS A 190 -24.10 -15.86 -5.42
C HIS A 190 -25.22 -16.90 -5.23
N PRO A 191 -25.93 -17.33 -6.29
CA PRO A 191 -26.79 -18.49 -6.18
C PRO A 191 -25.92 -19.69 -5.82
N ALA A 192 -26.27 -20.36 -4.74
CA ALA A 192 -25.69 -21.65 -4.40
C ALA A 192 -25.88 -22.60 -5.58
N VAL A 193 -24.76 -23.08 -6.15
CA VAL A 193 -24.70 -24.24 -7.03
C VAL A 193 -23.72 -25.23 -6.42
#